data_AF-A0A9P6TKD7-F1
#
_entry.id   AF-A0A9P6TKD7-F1
#
_cell.length_a   1.000
_cell.length_b   1.000
_cell.length_c   1.000
_cell.angle_alpha   90.00
_cell.angle_beta   90.00
_cell.angle_gamma   90.00
#
_symmetry.space_group_name_H-M   'P 1'
#
loop_
_entity.id
_entity.type
_entity.pdbx_description
1 polymer ?
#
loop_
_entity_poly.entity_id
_entity_poly.type
_entity_poly.pdbx_seq_one_letter_code
_entity_poly.pdbx_strand_id
1 'polypeptide(L)'
;MVRSMFPDIPTPAIVADLQRTGSVETTVENALRMGGLPMPANHQNSPSPNNGTTSGSSTARKAVTHTNLLQRYDLDSQPISDEQQLTEPPKVWEASPDKRQEMLRKRKEFMVIQARKKLEERILQQQQQQQQQQQQQQQQQQQQQQQQQQQQLNEISAPEHSSSTPSEKKVPDNFDEMTVEELNTLTAEQRRRHMLQAFSRRNNSSEEGQ
;
A
#
# COMPACT_ATOMS: atom_id res chain seq x y z
N MET A 1 -29.57 0.77 -3.56
CA MET A 1 -29.84 0.60 -2.11
C MET A 1 -30.02 1.93 -1.39
N VAL A 2 -29.09 2.90 -1.44
CA VAL A 2 -29.31 4.22 -0.80
C VAL A 2 -30.52 4.97 -1.37
N ARG A 3 -30.68 4.98 -2.70
CA ARG A 3 -31.78 5.66 -3.40
C ARG A 3 -33.19 5.15 -3.03
N SER A 4 -33.33 3.88 -2.65
CA SER A 4 -34.61 3.31 -2.22
C SER A 4 -34.98 3.68 -0.79
N MET A 5 -33.98 4.00 0.06
CA MET A 5 -34.20 4.48 1.42
C MET A 5 -34.42 6.01 1.45
N PHE A 6 -33.80 6.74 0.53
CA PHE A 6 -33.87 8.20 0.43
C PHE A 6 -34.23 8.65 -0.99
N PRO A 7 -35.53 8.65 -1.36
CA PRO A 7 -35.96 9.11 -2.68
C PRO A 7 -35.73 10.62 -2.90
N ASP A 8 -35.75 11.40 -1.82
CA ASP A 8 -35.59 12.86 -1.84
C ASP A 8 -34.14 13.32 -2.04
N ILE A 9 -33.17 12.45 -1.75
CA ILE A 9 -31.75 12.78 -1.95
C ILE A 9 -31.39 12.59 -3.42
N PRO A 10 -30.85 13.62 -4.09
CA PRO A 10 -30.55 13.54 -5.51
C PRO A 10 -29.45 12.49 -5.77
N THR A 11 -29.67 11.62 -6.77
CA THR A 11 -28.73 10.57 -7.20
C THR A 11 -27.27 11.04 -7.31
N PRO A 12 -27.00 12.24 -7.85
CA PRO A 12 -25.62 12.70 -7.98
C PRO A 12 -24.91 12.97 -6.65
N ALA A 13 -25.64 13.40 -5.60
CA ALA A 13 -25.08 13.55 -4.27
C ALA A 13 -24.78 12.18 -3.62
N ILE A 14 -25.63 11.18 -3.88
CA ILE A 14 -25.41 9.79 -3.44
C ILE A 14 -24.13 9.22 -4.08
N VAL A 15 -23.97 9.39 -5.39
CA VAL A 15 -22.78 8.90 -6.10
C VAL A 15 -21.51 9.58 -5.59
N ALA A 16 -21.55 10.90 -5.38
CA ALA A 16 -20.40 11.64 -4.86
C ALA A 16 -20.01 11.23 -3.45
N ASP A 17 -20.99 11.01 -2.57
CA ASP A 17 -20.69 10.54 -1.22
C ASP A 17 -20.17 9.10 -1.20
N LEU A 18 -20.75 8.20 -2.01
CA LEU A 18 -20.25 6.83 -2.18
C LEU A 18 -18.82 6.79 -2.73
N GLN A 19 -18.47 7.68 -3.64
CA GLN A 19 -17.10 7.82 -4.15
C GLN A 19 -16.12 8.28 -3.06
N ARG A 20 -16.60 9.05 -2.08
CA ARG A 20 -15.79 9.56 -0.98
C ARG A 20 -15.63 8.55 0.16
N THR A 21 -16.70 7.86 0.54
CA THR A 21 -16.74 6.95 1.69
C THR A 21 -16.42 5.51 1.31
N GLY A 22 -16.71 5.09 0.07
CA GLY A 22 -16.54 3.71 -0.40
C GLY A 22 -17.48 2.69 0.23
N SER A 23 -18.42 3.11 1.09
CA SER A 23 -19.35 2.23 1.82
C SER A 23 -20.75 2.80 1.80
N VAL A 24 -21.71 1.91 1.53
CA VAL A 24 -23.15 2.23 1.48
C VAL A 24 -23.65 2.63 2.86
N GLU A 25 -23.20 1.94 3.90
CA GLU A 25 -23.57 2.14 5.30
C GLU A 25 -23.16 3.54 5.78
N THR A 26 -21.91 3.93 5.51
CA THR A 26 -21.39 5.26 5.86
C THR A 26 -22.16 6.37 5.15
N THR A 27 -22.55 6.15 3.89
CA THR A 27 -23.34 7.13 3.12
C THR A 27 -24.77 7.26 3.64
N VAL A 28 -25.38 6.16 4.09
CA VAL A 28 -26.69 6.19 4.77
C VAL A 28 -26.60 6.96 6.09
N GLU A 29 -25.56 6.73 6.88
CA GLU A 29 -25.34 7.46 8.14
C GLU A 29 -25.13 8.97 7.91
N ASN A 30 -24.34 9.36 6.91
CA ASN A 30 -24.14 10.77 6.56
C ASN A 30 -25.43 11.45 6.12
N ALA A 31 -26.25 10.76 5.32
CA ALA A 31 -27.55 11.24 4.89
C ALA A 31 -28.49 11.49 6.07
N LEU A 32 -28.50 10.60 7.07
CA LEU A 32 -29.29 10.75 8.29
C LEU A 32 -28.75 11.86 9.20
N ARG A 33 -27.42 11.95 9.38
CA ARG A 33 -26.79 12.93 10.29
C ARG A 33 -26.98 14.37 9.82
N MET A 34 -26.93 14.60 8.52
CA MET A 34 -26.97 15.94 7.92
C MET A 34 -28.33 16.30 7.31
N GLY A 35 -29.30 15.37 7.33
CA GLY A 35 -30.59 15.54 6.68
C GLY A 35 -30.50 15.59 5.14
N GLY A 36 -29.40 15.10 4.56
CA GLY A 36 -29.09 15.18 3.14
C GLY A 36 -27.61 14.96 2.86
N LEU A 37 -27.24 14.83 1.58
CA LEU A 37 -25.85 14.68 1.14
C LEU A 37 -25.36 15.95 0.44
N PRO A 38 -24.08 16.33 0.61
CA PRO A 38 -23.53 17.50 -0.04
C PRO A 38 -23.51 17.31 -1.56
N MET A 39 -24.04 18.29 -2.28
CA MET A 39 -24.04 18.27 -3.74
C MET A 39 -22.62 18.55 -4.25
N PRO A 40 -22.04 17.73 -5.13
CA PRO A 40 -20.70 17.98 -5.63
C PRO A 40 -20.73 19.16 -6.63
N ALA A 41 -19.65 19.93 -6.65
CA ALA A 41 -19.54 21.20 -7.36
C ALA A 41 -19.62 21.11 -8.91
N ASN A 42 -19.69 19.90 -9.48
CA ASN A 42 -19.56 19.67 -10.93
C ASN A 42 -20.87 19.33 -11.66
N HIS A 43 -22.04 19.59 -11.05
CA HIS A 43 -23.33 19.49 -11.74
C HIS A 43 -23.64 20.76 -12.52
N GLN A 44 -22.77 21.11 -13.46
CA GLN A 44 -23.12 22.03 -14.52
C GLN A 44 -23.95 21.26 -15.55
N ASN A 45 -25.27 21.46 -15.48
CA ASN A 45 -26.29 21.28 -16.51
C ASN A 45 -25.93 20.32 -17.66
N SER A 46 -26.33 19.06 -17.55
CA SER A 46 -26.66 18.28 -18.74
C SER A 46 -27.94 18.90 -19.36
N PRO A 47 -27.91 19.38 -20.62
CA PRO A 47 -29.10 19.94 -21.24
C PRO A 47 -30.14 18.83 -21.43
N SER A 48 -31.30 18.98 -20.82
CA SER A 48 -32.50 18.25 -21.23
C SER A 48 -32.82 18.67 -22.68
N PRO A 49 -33.27 17.75 -23.56
CA PRO A 49 -33.64 18.10 -24.92
C PRO A 49 -34.99 18.82 -24.87
N ASN A 50 -34.98 20.12 -24.58
CA ASN A 50 -36.15 20.96 -24.72
C ASN A 50 -36.01 21.77 -26.01
N ASN A 51 -36.89 21.47 -26.96
CA ASN A 51 -37.07 22.19 -28.21
C ASN A 51 -37.23 23.69 -27.91
N GLY A 52 -36.23 24.49 -28.25
CA GLY A 52 -36.24 25.93 -27.97
C GLY A 52 -35.14 26.64 -28.75
N THR A 53 -35.50 27.10 -29.93
CA THR A 53 -34.69 27.90 -30.85
C THR A 53 -34.15 29.16 -30.16
N THR A 54 -32.85 29.20 -29.88
CA THR A 54 -32.10 30.46 -29.74
C THR A 54 -30.73 30.32 -30.37
N SER A 55 -30.54 31.01 -31.50
CA SER A 55 -29.28 31.14 -32.22
C SER A 55 -28.26 31.88 -31.35
N GLY A 56 -27.40 31.14 -30.66
CA GLY A 56 -26.17 31.63 -30.06
C GLY A 56 -24.98 31.07 -30.83
N SER A 57 -24.35 31.89 -31.67
CA SER A 57 -23.08 31.57 -32.32
C SER A 57 -21.99 31.42 -31.26
N SER A 58 -21.73 30.18 -30.84
CA SER A 58 -20.51 29.84 -30.11
C SER A 58 -19.65 28.96 -31.01
N THR A 59 -18.58 29.54 -31.54
CA THR A 59 -17.52 28.81 -32.23
C THR A 59 -17.02 27.70 -31.30
N ALA A 60 -17.49 26.48 -31.55
CA ALA A 60 -17.08 25.28 -30.86
C ALA A 60 -15.60 25.03 -31.17
N ARG A 61 -14.71 25.59 -30.34
CA ARG A 61 -13.31 25.17 -30.33
C ARG A 61 -13.31 23.72 -29.85
N LYS A 62 -12.96 22.78 -30.74
CA LYS A 62 -12.78 21.37 -30.40
C LYS A 62 -11.85 21.30 -29.19
N ALA A 63 -12.37 20.87 -28.05
CA ALA A 63 -11.56 20.71 -26.85
C ALA A 63 -10.55 19.59 -27.14
N VAL A 64 -9.27 19.94 -27.30
CA VAL A 64 -8.20 18.97 -27.42
C VAL A 64 -8.12 18.22 -26.09
N THR A 65 -8.57 16.97 -26.09
CA THR A 65 -8.45 16.07 -24.93
C THR A 65 -7.00 15.67 -24.78
N HIS A 66 -6.31 16.23 -23.79
CA HIS A 66 -4.98 15.79 -23.42
C HIS A 66 -5.10 14.52 -22.58
N THR A 67 -4.35 13.46 -22.93
CA THR A 67 -4.37 12.21 -22.16
C THR A 67 -3.62 12.34 -20.84
N ASN A 68 -2.61 13.21 -20.82
CA ASN A 68 -1.69 13.38 -19.70
C ASN A 68 -1.32 14.85 -19.51
N LEU A 69 -0.87 15.19 -18.30
CA LEU A 69 -0.44 16.55 -17.97
C LEU A 69 0.77 16.99 -18.81
N LEU A 70 1.65 16.07 -19.21
CA LEU A 70 2.81 16.38 -20.05
C LEU A 70 2.37 16.91 -21.42
N GLN A 71 1.43 16.22 -22.07
CA GLN A 71 0.84 16.66 -23.34
C GLN A 71 0.07 17.98 -23.21
N ARG A 72 -0.58 18.21 -22.06
CA ARG A 72 -1.30 19.46 -21.82
C ARG A 72 -0.37 20.67 -21.80
N TYR A 73 0.85 20.48 -21.31
CA TYR A 73 1.84 21.55 -21.13
C TYR A 73 2.97 21.48 -22.18
N ASP A 74 2.83 20.65 -23.21
CA ASP A 74 3.84 20.44 -24.27
C ASP A 74 5.25 20.10 -23.71
N LEU A 75 5.31 19.35 -22.61
CA LEU A 75 6.54 19.04 -21.87
C LEU A 75 7.29 17.80 -22.40
N ASP A 76 6.75 17.10 -23.40
CA ASP A 76 7.32 15.85 -23.92
C ASP A 76 8.62 16.05 -24.71
N SER A 77 8.82 17.24 -25.30
CA SER A 77 9.93 17.54 -26.22
C SER A 77 11.08 18.33 -25.59
N GLN A 78 10.94 18.79 -24.35
CA GLN A 78 12.04 19.42 -23.62
C GLN A 78 12.90 18.31 -23.02
N PRO A 79 14.14 18.09 -23.50
CA PRO A 79 15.05 17.21 -22.79
C PRO A 79 15.16 17.76 -21.38
N ILE A 80 14.84 16.94 -20.39
CA ILE A 80 15.06 17.21 -18.97
C ILE A 80 16.58 17.12 -18.76
N SER A 81 17.34 17.94 -19.47
CA SER A 81 18.76 18.12 -19.28
C SER A 81 18.88 18.89 -17.98
N ASP A 82 19.59 18.30 -17.02
CA ASP A 82 19.78 18.75 -15.63
C ASP A 82 20.27 20.20 -15.44
N GLU A 83 20.41 20.99 -16.50
CA GLU A 83 21.01 22.32 -16.52
C GLU A 83 20.04 23.46 -16.82
N GLN A 84 18.80 23.19 -17.25
CA GLN A 84 17.73 24.16 -17.09
C GLN A 84 17.13 24.02 -15.71
N GLN A 85 17.88 24.52 -14.73
CA GLN A 85 17.35 24.99 -13.47
C GLN A 85 16.23 25.99 -13.79
N LEU A 86 15.00 25.50 -14.00
CA LEU A 86 13.79 26.30 -13.89
C LEU A 86 13.80 26.77 -12.44
N THR A 87 14.39 27.93 -12.22
CA THR A 87 14.40 28.63 -10.94
C THR A 87 12.97 28.68 -10.44
N GLU A 88 12.77 28.41 -9.14
CA GLU A 88 11.43 28.46 -8.55
C GLU A 88 10.79 29.79 -8.96
N PRO A 89 9.69 29.77 -9.72
CA PRO A 89 9.13 31.00 -10.21
C PRO A 89 8.72 31.84 -9.00
N PRO A 90 9.11 33.14 -8.95
CA PRO A 90 8.87 33.96 -7.78
C PRO A 90 7.39 33.92 -7.39
N LYS A 91 7.14 33.72 -6.09
CA LYS A 91 5.79 33.68 -5.50
C LYS A 91 5.20 35.10 -5.39
N VAL A 92 5.35 35.90 -6.42
CA VAL A 92 4.84 37.28 -6.50
C VAL A 92 3.86 37.33 -7.66
N TRP A 93 2.72 37.95 -7.41
CA TRP A 93 1.65 38.08 -8.38
C TRP A 93 1.87 39.33 -9.20
N GLU A 94 2.16 39.17 -10.49
CA GLU A 94 2.40 40.31 -11.38
C GLU A 94 1.15 41.17 -11.56
N ALA A 95 1.36 42.49 -11.67
CA ALA A 95 0.29 43.46 -11.83
C ALA A 95 -0.42 43.34 -13.19
N SER A 96 0.32 43.00 -14.25
CA SER A 96 -0.26 42.82 -15.58
C SER A 96 -0.88 41.41 -15.73
N PRO A 97 -2.10 41.30 -16.32
CA PRO A 97 -2.76 40.03 -16.55
C PRO A 97 -1.93 39.02 -17.36
N ASP A 98 -1.23 39.48 -18.39
CA ASP A 98 -0.46 38.62 -19.29
C ASP A 98 0.74 37.99 -18.58
N LYS A 99 1.53 38.79 -17.85
CA LYS A 99 2.68 38.30 -17.08
C LYS A 99 2.26 37.31 -16.00
N ARG A 100 1.11 37.55 -15.38
CA ARG A 100 0.53 36.64 -14.38
C ARG A 100 0.13 35.30 -14.98
N GLN A 101 -0.46 35.29 -16.18
CA GLN A 101 -0.80 34.05 -16.88
C GLN A 101 0.47 33.26 -17.23
N GLU A 102 1.50 33.93 -17.73
CA GLU A 102 2.80 33.32 -18.02
C GLU A 102 3.45 32.72 -16.76
N MET A 103 3.46 33.48 -15.66
CA MET A 103 3.97 33.02 -14.37
C MET A 103 3.22 31.79 -13.83
N LEU A 104 1.90 31.78 -13.93
CA LEU A 104 1.09 30.62 -13.53
C LEU A 104 1.37 29.40 -14.42
N ARG A 105 1.59 29.61 -15.72
CA ARG A 105 1.97 28.54 -16.65
C ARG A 105 3.32 27.94 -16.26
N LYS A 106 4.36 28.77 -16.09
CA LYS A 106 5.70 28.33 -15.65
C LYS A 106 5.67 27.59 -14.33
N ARG A 107 4.86 28.05 -13.36
CA ARG A 107 4.72 27.38 -12.05
C ARG A 107 4.06 26.01 -12.16
N LYS A 108 3.08 25.85 -13.05
CA LYS A 108 2.43 24.55 -13.30
C LYS A 108 3.40 23.59 -13.97
N GLU A 109 4.13 24.06 -14.98
CA GLU A 109 5.17 23.28 -15.67
C GLU A 109 6.24 22.81 -14.68
N PHE A 110 6.74 23.72 -13.83
CA PHE A 110 7.69 23.41 -12.76
C PHE A 110 7.15 22.33 -11.81
N MET A 111 5.91 22.47 -11.34
CA MET A 111 5.29 21.49 -10.44
C MET A 111 5.15 20.12 -11.08
N VAL A 112 4.79 20.06 -12.36
CA VAL A 112 4.65 18.78 -13.10
C VAL A 112 6.01 18.09 -13.23
N ILE A 113 7.06 18.84 -13.59
CA ILE A 113 8.42 18.29 -13.70
C ILE A 113 8.93 17.79 -12.35
N GLN A 114 8.76 18.58 -11.28
CA GLN A 114 9.17 18.18 -9.93
C GLN A 114 8.43 16.93 -9.44
N ALA A 115 7.12 16.86 -9.69
CA ALA A 115 6.32 15.69 -9.34
C ALA A 115 6.81 14.44 -10.08
N ARG A 116 7.16 14.57 -11.36
CA ARG A 116 7.73 13.48 -12.17
C ARG A 116 9.08 13.01 -11.63
N LYS A 117 10.01 13.93 -11.37
CA LYS A 117 11.33 13.60 -10.82
C LYS A 117 11.23 12.84 -9.49
N LYS A 118 10.37 13.32 -8.60
CA LYS A 118 10.12 12.68 -7.30
C LYS A 118 9.48 11.29 -7.44
N LEU A 119 8.62 11.09 -8.44
CA LEU A 119 8.02 9.79 -8.72
C LEU A 119 9.08 8.80 -9.22
N GLU A 120 9.92 9.22 -10.15
CA GLU A 120 11.02 8.40 -10.71
C GLU A 120 12.00 7.98 -9.62
N GLU A 121 12.42 8.92 -8.75
CA GLU A 121 13.27 8.61 -7.59
C GLU A 121 12.63 7.58 -6.65
N ARG A 122 11.33 7.74 -6.35
CA ARG A 122 10.60 6.80 -5.49
C ARG A 122 10.52 5.41 -6.10
N ILE A 123 10.29 5.31 -7.41
CA ILE A 123 10.24 4.03 -8.13
C ILE A 123 11.61 3.35 -8.06
N LEU A 124 12.69 4.08 -8.31
CA LEU A 124 14.05 3.55 -8.25
C LEU A 124 14.40 3.07 -6.84
N GLN A 125 14.08 3.86 -5.81
CA GLN A 125 14.31 3.49 -4.42
C GLN A 125 13.53 2.22 -4.04
N GLN A 126 12.26 2.13 -4.45
CA GLN A 126 11.43 0.95 -4.21
C GLN A 126 12.01 -0.30 -4.90
N GLN A 127 12.49 -0.15 -6.15
CA GLN A 127 13.12 -1.24 -6.89
C GLN A 127 14.41 -1.71 -6.20
N GLN A 128 15.24 -0.78 -5.70
CA GLN A 128 16.46 -1.13 -4.97
C GLN A 128 16.16 -1.88 -3.67
N GLN A 129 15.15 -1.44 -2.91
CA GLN A 129 14.72 -2.14 -1.69
C GLN A 129 14.24 -3.57 -1.98
N GLN A 130 13.48 -3.77 -3.06
CA GLN A 130 13.04 -5.10 -3.47
C GLN A 130 14.23 -6.02 -3.82
N GLN A 131 15.24 -5.51 -4.54
CA GLN A 131 16.44 -6.29 -4.85
C GLN A 131 17.22 -6.69 -3.59
N GLN A 132 17.36 -5.79 -2.61
CA GLN A 132 18.05 -6.12 -1.35
C GLN A 132 17.31 -7.21 -0.56
N GLN A 133 15.97 -7.16 -0.51
CA GLN A 133 15.18 -8.20 0.15
C GLN A 133 15.34 -9.57 -0.52
N GLN A 134 15.38 -9.63 -1.85
CA GLN A 134 15.63 -10.89 -2.56
C GLN A 134 17.01 -11.48 -2.27
N GLN A 135 18.05 -10.64 -2.21
CA GLN A 135 19.40 -11.10 -1.86
C GLN A 135 19.46 -11.66 -0.43
N GLN A 136 18.79 -11.03 0.54
CA GLN A 136 18.74 -11.54 1.91
C GLN A 136 18.03 -12.91 1.99
N GLN A 137 16.94 -13.10 1.24
CA GLN A 137 16.27 -14.41 1.19
C GLN A 137 17.17 -15.50 0.61
N GLN A 138 17.92 -15.21 -0.45
CA GLN A 138 18.86 -16.18 -1.03
C GLN A 138 19.96 -16.57 -0.03
N GLN A 139 20.51 -15.60 0.71
CA GLN A 139 21.53 -15.90 1.72
C GLN A 139 20.97 -16.79 2.85
N GLN A 140 19.74 -16.53 3.31
CA GLN A 140 19.09 -17.39 4.30
C GLN A 140 18.89 -18.82 3.80
N GLN A 141 18.46 -19.00 2.54
CA GLN A 141 18.33 -20.34 1.97
C GLN A 141 19.67 -21.06 1.89
N GLN A 142 20.76 -20.37 1.49
CA GLN A 142 22.09 -20.99 1.49
C GLN A 142 22.55 -21.40 2.88
N GLN A 143 22.31 -20.58 3.91
CA GLN A 143 22.65 -20.95 5.29
C GLN A 143 21.86 -22.18 5.74
N GLN A 144 20.56 -22.27 5.43
CA GLN A 144 19.78 -23.46 5.75
C GLN A 144 20.31 -24.71 5.04
N GLN A 145 20.69 -24.61 3.77
CA GLN A 145 21.29 -25.76 3.06
C GLN A 145 22.64 -26.18 3.67
N GLN A 146 23.48 -25.22 4.07
CA GLN A 146 24.74 -25.54 4.75
C GLN A 146 24.52 -26.20 6.12
N GLN A 147 23.49 -25.78 6.86
CA GLN A 147 23.13 -26.44 8.12
C GLN A 147 22.62 -27.88 7.88
N GLN A 148 21.81 -28.09 6.84
CA GLN A 148 21.35 -29.44 6.48
C GLN A 148 22.51 -30.35 6.05
N GLN A 149 23.49 -29.84 5.29
CA GLN A 149 24.69 -30.60 4.94
C GLN A 149 25.53 -30.96 6.17
N GLN A 150 25.71 -30.03 7.12
CA GLN A 150 26.40 -30.31 8.38
C GLN A 150 25.67 -31.36 9.23
N GLN A 151 24.34 -31.34 9.26
CA GLN A 151 23.56 -32.37 9.96
C GLN A 151 23.77 -33.76 9.33
N GLN A 152 23.76 -33.85 7.99
CA GLN A 152 24.04 -35.11 7.29
C GLN A 152 25.48 -35.62 7.54
N LEU A 153 26.48 -34.72 7.53
CA LEU A 153 27.88 -35.08 7.83
C LEU A 153 28.06 -35.59 9.27
N ASN A 154 27.34 -35.00 10.24
CA ASN A 154 27.34 -35.46 11.62
C ASN A 154 26.65 -36.82 11.79
N GLU A 155 25.56 -37.10 11.07
CA GLU A 155 24.90 -38.42 11.12
C GLU A 155 25.79 -39.56 10.59
N ILE A 156 26.62 -39.30 9.58
CA ILE A 156 27.49 -40.33 8.97
C ILE A 156 28.72 -40.63 9.85
N SER A 157 29.08 -39.74 10.78
CA SER A 157 30.26 -39.87 11.64
C SER A 157 29.96 -40.48 13.01
N ALA A 158 28.72 -40.90 13.29
CA ALA A 158 28.38 -41.60 14.51
C ALA A 158 28.90 -43.06 14.47
N PRO A 159 29.79 -43.47 15.38
CA PRO A 159 30.33 -44.83 15.35
C PRO A 159 29.29 -45.86 15.82
N GLU A 160 29.09 -46.91 15.02
CA GLU A 160 28.47 -48.17 15.41
C GLU A 160 29.26 -48.80 16.57
N HIS A 161 28.84 -48.57 17.82
CA HIS A 161 29.30 -49.34 18.97
C HIS A 161 28.13 -49.77 19.85
N SER A 162 27.76 -51.04 19.67
CA SER A 162 27.44 -52.05 20.69
C SER A 162 27.05 -51.58 22.10
N SER A 163 25.86 -52.05 22.52
CA SER A 163 25.53 -52.53 23.87
C SER A 163 26.18 -51.83 25.08
N SER A 164 25.42 -50.98 25.78
CA SER A 164 25.31 -51.01 27.25
C SER A 164 24.35 -49.93 27.74
N THR A 165 23.32 -50.37 28.46
CA THR A 165 22.63 -49.56 29.47
C THR A 165 23.64 -49.03 30.47
N PRO A 166 23.62 -47.73 30.83
CA PRO A 166 23.13 -47.43 32.18
C PRO A 166 22.38 -46.10 32.32
N SER A 167 21.38 -46.14 33.19
CA SER A 167 20.88 -45.02 34.02
C SER A 167 20.12 -43.89 33.32
N GLU A 168 18.85 -44.19 33.13
CA GLU A 168 17.69 -43.29 33.11
C GLU A 168 17.83 -42.06 34.03
N LYS A 169 18.16 -40.91 33.44
CA LYS A 169 17.75 -39.60 33.97
C LYS A 169 16.62 -39.09 33.11
N LYS A 170 15.41 -39.32 33.62
CA LYS A 170 14.12 -38.93 33.06
C LYS A 170 14.11 -37.40 32.90
N VAL A 171 14.22 -36.93 31.66
CA VAL A 171 13.91 -35.53 31.32
C VAL A 171 12.40 -35.38 31.49
N PRO A 172 11.92 -34.46 32.35
CA PRO A 172 10.49 -34.28 32.53
C PRO A 172 9.88 -33.71 31.24
N ASP A 173 8.80 -34.34 30.77
CA ASP A 173 8.04 -33.99 29.56
C ASP A 173 7.27 -32.65 29.68
N ASN A 174 7.59 -31.81 30.67
CA ASN A 174 6.77 -30.68 31.10
C ASN A 174 7.59 -29.39 31.24
N PHE A 175 7.10 -28.30 30.67
CA PHE A 175 7.75 -26.98 30.74
C PHE A 175 7.78 -26.41 32.16
N ASP A 176 6.78 -26.74 32.98
CA ASP A 176 6.66 -26.30 34.39
C ASP A 176 7.67 -27.00 35.34
N GLU A 177 8.34 -28.07 34.89
CA GLU A 177 9.35 -28.78 35.68
C GLU A 177 10.79 -28.45 35.24
N MET A 178 10.98 -27.62 34.22
CA MET A 178 12.30 -27.30 33.68
C MET A 178 12.94 -26.16 34.48
N THR A 179 14.16 -26.38 34.98
CA THR A 179 14.83 -25.43 35.87
C THR A 179 15.23 -24.15 35.12
N VAL A 180 15.33 -23.02 35.83
CA VAL A 180 15.65 -21.70 35.24
C VAL A 180 17.01 -21.71 34.51
N GLU A 181 17.94 -22.53 34.99
CA GLU A 181 19.26 -22.71 34.38
C GLU A 181 19.18 -23.46 33.04
N GLU A 182 18.31 -24.47 32.93
CA GLU A 182 18.06 -25.16 31.66
C GLU A 182 17.41 -24.22 30.63
N LEU A 183 16.45 -23.39 31.03
CA LEU A 183 15.77 -22.43 30.13
C LEU A 183 16.70 -21.39 29.47
N ASN A 184 17.81 -21.06 30.15
CA ASN A 184 18.80 -20.11 29.64
C ASN A 184 19.83 -20.75 28.70
N THR A 185 19.96 -22.08 28.71
CA THR A 185 20.84 -22.81 27.77
C THR A 185 20.15 -23.10 26.43
N LEU A 186 18.83 -23.00 26.35
CA LEU A 186 18.09 -23.24 25.12
C LEU A 186 18.25 -22.11 24.11
N THR A 187 18.52 -22.51 22.86
CA THR A 187 18.46 -21.60 21.71
C THR A 187 17.02 -21.13 21.46
N ALA A 188 16.87 -19.98 20.78
CA ALA A 188 15.56 -19.42 20.46
C ALA A 188 14.65 -20.40 19.67
N GLU A 189 15.25 -21.23 18.80
CA GLU A 189 14.50 -22.20 18.01
C GLU A 189 14.00 -23.38 18.86
N GLN A 190 14.83 -23.88 19.78
CA GLN A 190 14.44 -24.94 20.72
C GLN A 190 13.31 -24.46 21.64
N ARG A 191 13.39 -23.23 22.14
CA ARG A 191 12.32 -22.61 22.95
C ARG A 191 11.01 -22.51 22.16
N ARG A 192 11.06 -22.14 20.87
CA ARG A 192 9.89 -22.06 19.99
C ARG A 192 9.26 -23.44 19.76
N ARG A 193 10.06 -24.47 19.50
CA ARG A 193 9.57 -25.85 19.32
C ARG A 193 8.86 -26.35 20.57
N HIS A 194 9.44 -26.08 21.74
CA HIS A 194 8.85 -26.46 23.02
C HIS A 194 7.51 -25.77 23.26
N MET A 195 7.40 -24.47 22.96
CA MET A 195 6.12 -23.76 23.03
C MET A 195 5.07 -24.38 22.08
N LEU A 196 5.44 -24.68 20.84
CA LEU A 196 4.50 -25.29 19.89
C LEU A 196 4.00 -26.66 20.37
N GLN A 197 4.87 -27.48 20.95
CA GLN A 197 4.50 -28.77 21.52
C GLN A 197 3.53 -28.63 22.70
N ALA A 198 3.75 -27.63 23.57
CA ALA A 198 2.84 -27.32 24.67
C ALA A 198 1.44 -26.87 24.19
N PHE A 199 1.37 -26.05 23.14
CA PHE A 199 0.09 -25.65 22.53
C PHE A 199 -0.67 -26.83 21.92
N SER A 200 0.02 -27.73 21.21
CA SER A 200 -0.59 -28.92 20.62
C SER A 200 -1.19 -29.84 21.68
N ARG A 201 -0.53 -30.01 22.83
CA ARG A 201 -1.07 -30.81 23.94
C ARG A 201 -2.30 -30.18 24.58
N ARG A 202 -2.32 -28.85 24.78
CA ARG A 202 -3.48 -28.14 25.33
C ARG A 202 -4.71 -28.24 24.44
N ASN A 203 -4.52 -28.29 23.12
CA ASN A 203 -5.60 -28.55 22.18
C ASN A 203 -6.12 -30.00 22.29
N ASN A 204 -5.23 -30.99 22.40
CA ASN A 204 -5.64 -32.40 22.53
C ASN A 204 -6.25 -32.75 23.89
N SER A 205 -5.79 -32.15 24.99
CA SER A 205 -6.35 -32.40 26.33
C SER A 205 -7.73 -31.77 26.54
N SER A 206 -8.20 -30.96 25.59
CA SER A 206 -9.55 -30.37 25.61
C SER A 206 -10.60 -31.26 24.92
N GLU A 207 -10.19 -32.33 24.23
CA GLU A 207 -11.10 -33.26 23.52
C GLU A 207 -11.37 -34.58 24.27
N GLU A 208 -10.57 -34.97 25.27
CA GLU A 208 -10.77 -36.21 26.06
C GLU A 208 -11.58 -36.04 27.36
N GLY A 209 -12.24 -34.89 27.53
CA GLY A 209 -13.02 -34.56 28.73
C GLY A 209 -14.52 -34.33 28.48
N GLN A 210 -15.22 -35.28 27.87
CA GLN A 210 -16.68 -35.40 27.89
C GLN A 210 -17.11 -36.86 28.03
#